data_AF-A0A353P9V7-F1
#
_entry.id   AF-A0A353P9V7-F1
#
_cell.length_a   1.000
_cell.length_b   1.000
_cell.length_c   1.000
_cell.angle_alpha   90.00
_cell.angle_beta   90.00
_cell.angle_gamma   90.00
#
_symmetry.space_group_name_H-M   'P 1'
#
loop_
_entity.id
_entity.type
_entity.pdbx_description
1 polymer ?
#
loop_
_entity_poly.entity_id
_entity_poly.type
_entity_poly.pdbx_seq_one_letter_code
_entity_poly.pdbx_strand_id
1 'polypeptide(L)'
;RQIYMAHLAVTDPEGQRFHAFERFNRAALDMAGATAAPLRIWLDDWTLAARPGADPARATPPLLLRAAEGPVALALELDARKPPVLQGEAGLSRKGPAPGDASYYYSLTRLATHGTLELNGERFAVMLFGALGVMVV
;
A
#
# COMPACT_ATOMS: atom_id res chain seq x y z
N ARG A 1 -7.24 -16.85 14.73
CA ARG A 1 -6.00 -17.06 13.95
C ARG A 1 -5.85 -15.87 13.00
N GLN A 2 -4.71 -15.17 13.01
CA GLN A 2 -4.46 -14.04 12.12
C GLN A 2 -3.91 -14.54 10.78
N ILE A 3 -4.44 -14.02 9.68
CA ILE A 3 -4.01 -14.28 8.31
C ILE A 3 -3.81 -12.91 7.64
N TYR A 4 -2.71 -12.76 6.93
CA TYR A 4 -2.39 -11.59 6.13
C TYR A 4 -2.53 -11.98 4.66
N MET A 5 -3.12 -11.09 3.88
CA MET A 5 -3.26 -11.23 2.44
C MET A 5 -2.79 -9.94 1.77
N ALA A 6 -2.07 -10.07 0.68
CA ALA A 6 -1.69 -8.97 -0.19
C ALA A 6 -1.84 -9.39 -1.65
N HIS A 7 -2.17 -8.44 -2.52
CA HIS A 7 -2.15 -8.64 -3.96
C HIS A 7 -1.37 -7.53 -4.65
N LEU A 8 -0.78 -7.87 -5.79
CA LEU A 8 -0.05 -6.98 -6.67
C LEU A 8 -0.63 -7.15 -8.07
N ALA A 9 -0.91 -6.04 -8.75
CA ALA A 9 -1.35 -6.08 -10.14
C ALA A 9 -0.71 -4.96 -10.97
N VAL A 10 -0.37 -5.28 -12.21
CA VAL A 10 0.10 -4.34 -13.25
C VAL A 10 -0.65 -4.65 -14.54
N THR A 11 -1.28 -3.63 -15.10
CA THR A 11 -1.89 -3.70 -16.44
C THR A 11 -0.89 -3.16 -17.45
N ASP A 12 -0.49 -4.00 -18.39
CA ASP A 12 0.33 -3.66 -19.54
C ASP A 12 -0.56 -3.52 -20.78
N PRO A 13 -0.97 -2.29 -21.15
CA PRO A 13 -1.84 -2.08 -22.30
C PRO A 13 -1.11 -2.34 -23.63
N GLU A 14 0.20 -2.10 -23.70
CA GLU A 14 0.99 -2.27 -24.93
C GLU A 14 1.25 -3.76 -25.22
N GLY A 15 1.63 -4.52 -24.20
CA GLY A 15 1.74 -5.98 -24.25
C GLY A 15 0.41 -6.72 -24.13
N GLN A 16 -0.72 -6.00 -24.01
CA GLN A 16 -2.08 -6.53 -23.86
C GLN A 16 -2.21 -7.58 -22.75
N ARG A 17 -1.55 -7.35 -21.60
CA ARG A 17 -1.46 -8.32 -20.52
C ARG A 17 -1.82 -7.73 -19.16
N PHE A 18 -2.56 -8.51 -18.38
CA PHE A 18 -2.81 -8.22 -16.97
C PHE A 18 -1.99 -9.17 -16.11
N HIS A 19 -1.06 -8.61 -15.33
CA HIS A 19 -0.25 -9.34 -14.37
C HIS A 19 -0.91 -9.19 -13.00
N ALA A 20 -1.27 -10.29 -12.36
CA ALA A 20 -1.90 -10.28 -11.04
C ALA A 20 -1.36 -11.42 -10.18
N PHE A 21 -1.08 -11.09 -8.92
CA PHE A 21 -0.50 -12.00 -7.95
C PHE A 21 -1.15 -11.78 -6.60
N GLU A 22 -1.26 -12.84 -5.81
CA GLU A 22 -1.71 -12.78 -4.43
C GLU A 22 -0.86 -13.67 -3.55
N ARG A 23 -0.72 -13.27 -2.29
CA ARG A 23 -0.01 -14.04 -1.27
C ARG A 23 -0.79 -14.05 0.02
N PHE A 24 -0.65 -15.16 0.75
CA PHE A 24 -1.25 -15.37 2.05
C PHE A 24 -0.20 -15.88 3.02
N ASN A 25 -0.10 -15.24 4.18
CA ASN A 25 0.82 -15.70 5.20
C ASN A 25 0.27 -15.47 6.62
N ARG A 26 0.94 -16.03 7.61
CA ARG A 26 0.67 -15.80 9.04
C ARG A 26 1.77 -14.92 9.62
N ALA A 27 1.52 -14.27 10.74
CA ALA A 27 2.56 -13.51 11.47
C ALA A 27 3.65 -14.37 12.14
N ALA A 28 3.78 -15.65 11.77
CA ALA A 28 4.83 -16.51 12.32
C ALA A 28 6.18 -16.15 11.70
N LEU A 29 7.25 -16.18 12.50
CA LEU A 29 8.63 -16.04 12.02
C LEU A 29 8.87 -14.77 11.17
N ASP A 30 8.20 -13.65 11.50
CA ASP A 30 8.26 -12.38 10.76
C ASP A 30 7.83 -12.46 9.28
N MET A 31 7.10 -13.52 8.89
CA MET A 31 6.68 -13.71 7.50
C MET A 31 5.58 -12.74 7.05
N ALA A 32 4.80 -12.18 7.98
CA ALA A 32 3.87 -11.11 7.68
C ALA A 32 3.56 -10.28 8.93
N GLY A 33 3.15 -9.04 8.73
CA GLY A 33 2.77 -8.20 9.84
C GLY A 33 2.46 -6.77 9.44
N ALA A 34 2.06 -6.01 10.46
CA ALA A 34 1.90 -4.57 10.37
C ALA A 34 2.30 -3.90 11.69
N THR A 35 3.07 -2.81 11.63
CA THR A 35 3.33 -1.89 12.73
C THR A 35 2.85 -0.50 12.34
N ALA A 36 2.24 0.23 13.28
CA ALA A 36 1.67 1.55 13.01
C ALA A 36 2.70 2.69 13.11
N ALA A 37 3.67 2.59 14.02
CA ALA A 37 4.65 3.64 14.30
C ALA A 37 6.05 3.05 14.59
N PRO A 38 7.03 3.19 13.68
CA PRO A 38 6.86 3.66 12.31
C PRO A 38 5.95 2.70 11.50
N LEU A 39 5.26 3.24 10.50
CA LEU A 39 4.43 2.42 9.61
C LEU A 39 5.31 1.39 8.90
N ARG A 40 4.99 0.11 9.02
CA ARG A 40 5.55 -0.98 8.23
C ARG A 40 4.47 -2.02 8.04
N ILE A 41 4.19 -2.41 6.82
CA ILE A 41 3.29 -3.51 6.46
C ILE A 41 4.10 -4.43 5.57
N TRP A 42 4.10 -5.73 5.85
CA TRP A 42 4.87 -6.68 5.08
C TRP A 42 4.20 -8.04 4.95
N LEU A 43 4.49 -8.70 3.83
CA LEU A 43 4.16 -10.09 3.56
C LEU A 43 5.32 -10.67 2.74
N ASP A 44 6.15 -11.46 3.40
CA ASP A 44 7.46 -11.90 2.93
C ASP A 44 8.33 -10.69 2.51
N ASP A 45 8.72 -10.61 1.24
CA ASP A 45 9.51 -9.50 0.69
C ASP A 45 8.67 -8.33 0.14
N TRP A 46 7.34 -8.44 0.12
CA TRP A 46 6.46 -7.32 -0.23
C TRP A 46 6.31 -6.41 0.98
N THR A 47 6.61 -5.12 0.80
CA THR A 47 6.66 -4.15 1.90
C THR A 47 6.07 -2.79 1.52
N LEU A 48 5.41 -2.16 2.49
CA LEU A 48 5.09 -0.74 2.50
C LEU A 48 5.54 -0.18 3.85
N ALA A 49 6.52 0.72 3.86
CA ALA A 49 7.10 1.23 5.10
C ALA A 49 7.33 2.74 5.05
N ALA A 50 7.28 3.41 6.20
CA ALA A 50 7.71 4.79 6.32
C ALA A 50 9.19 4.90 5.91
N ARG A 51 9.52 5.95 5.15
CA ARG A 51 10.89 6.22 4.71
C ARG A 51 11.79 6.42 5.94
N PRO A 52 12.94 5.72 6.03
CA PRO A 52 13.88 5.94 7.13
C PRO A 52 14.27 7.41 7.26
N GLY A 53 14.28 7.91 8.50
CA GLY A 53 14.56 9.31 8.79
C GLY A 53 13.43 10.29 8.44
N ALA A 54 12.24 9.80 8.10
CA ALA A 54 11.06 10.65 8.00
C ALA A 54 10.73 11.30 9.36
N ASP A 55 10.23 12.53 9.31
CA ASP A 55 9.82 13.28 10.50
C ASP A 55 8.73 12.50 11.27
N PRO A 56 8.98 12.07 12.52
CA PRO A 56 8.01 11.33 13.33
C PRO A 56 6.79 12.17 13.70
N ALA A 57 6.86 13.51 13.62
CA ALA A 57 5.71 14.39 13.86
C ALA A 57 4.78 14.50 12.63
N ARG A 58 5.23 14.07 11.45
CA ARG A 58 4.41 14.11 10.24
C ARG A 58 3.39 12.97 10.27
N ALA A 59 2.10 13.32 10.28
CA ALA A 59 1.01 12.34 10.28
C ALA A 59 1.02 11.40 9.07
N THR A 60 1.59 11.83 7.94
CA THR A 60 1.69 11.07 6.69
C THR A 60 3.13 11.11 6.17
N PRO A 61 4.05 10.34 6.78
CA PRO A 61 5.44 10.32 6.34
C PRO A 61 5.53 9.78 4.90
N PRO A 62 6.58 10.15 4.13
CA PRO A 62 6.84 9.51 2.85
C PRO A 62 6.97 7.99 3.06
N LEU A 63 6.45 7.20 2.12
CA LEU A 63 6.44 5.75 2.19
C LEU A 63 7.32 5.16 1.10
N LEU A 64 7.91 4.00 1.37
CA LEU A 64 8.61 3.16 0.41
C LEU A 64 7.78 1.90 0.18
N LEU A 65 7.42 1.63 -1.07
CA LEU A 65 6.75 0.42 -1.52
C LEU A 65 7.73 -0.43 -2.30
N ARG A 66 7.86 -1.70 -1.91
CA ARG A 66 8.61 -2.72 -2.67
C ARG A 66 7.74 -3.95 -2.83
N ALA A 67 7.64 -4.47 -4.04
CA ALA A 67 7.00 -5.74 -4.32
C ALA A 67 7.59 -6.34 -5.59
N ALA A 68 7.92 -7.62 -5.59
CA ALA A 68 8.40 -8.32 -6.77
C ALA A 68 7.73 -9.69 -6.86
N GLU A 69 7.26 -10.03 -8.05
CA GLU A 69 6.63 -11.32 -8.35
C GLU A 69 6.59 -11.59 -9.85
N GLY A 70 7.01 -12.79 -10.25
CA GLY A 70 7.16 -13.16 -11.65
C GLY A 70 7.93 -12.11 -12.46
N PRO A 71 7.39 -11.59 -13.58
CA PRO A 71 8.05 -10.58 -14.41
C PRO A 71 7.90 -9.14 -13.89
N VAL A 72 7.25 -8.92 -12.74
CA VAL A 72 6.94 -7.58 -12.22
C VAL A 72 7.79 -7.28 -10.99
N ALA A 73 8.42 -6.10 -10.96
CA ALA A 73 8.97 -5.54 -9.72
C ALA A 73 8.63 -4.04 -9.60
N LEU A 74 8.18 -3.63 -8.42
CA LEU A 74 7.93 -2.24 -8.04
C LEU A 74 8.93 -1.82 -6.96
N ALA A 75 9.53 -0.65 -7.16
CA ALA A 75 10.25 0.07 -6.11
C ALA A 75 9.86 1.55 -6.19
N LEU A 76 8.95 1.97 -5.32
CA LEU A 76 8.31 3.27 -5.38
C LEU A 76 8.48 4.03 -4.06
N GLU A 77 8.63 5.35 -4.15
CA GLU A 77 8.45 6.28 -3.04
C GLU A 77 7.14 7.03 -3.23
N LEU A 78 6.37 7.17 -2.16
CA LEU A 78 5.04 7.77 -2.12
C LEU A 78 5.04 8.93 -1.13
N ASP A 79 4.81 10.16 -1.59
CA ASP A 79 4.75 11.34 -0.74
C ASP A 79 3.39 12.02 -0.79
N ALA A 80 2.67 12.03 0.34
CA ALA A 80 1.35 12.64 0.42
C ALA A 80 1.43 14.16 0.30
N ARG A 81 0.82 14.71 -0.77
CA ARG A 81 0.77 16.17 -1.02
C ARG A 81 -0.48 16.85 -0.47
N LYS A 82 -1.36 16.09 0.19
CA LYS A 82 -2.57 16.58 0.86
C LYS A 82 -2.74 15.90 2.22
N PRO A 83 -3.44 16.54 3.16
CA PRO A 83 -3.89 15.88 4.39
C PRO A 83 -4.74 14.63 4.07
N PRO A 84 -4.82 13.66 5.01
CA PRO A 84 -5.74 12.52 4.89
C PRO A 84 -7.18 12.97 4.67
N VAL A 85 -7.90 12.24 3.83
CA VAL A 85 -9.35 12.36 3.67
C VAL A 85 -10.01 11.33 4.55
N LEU A 86 -10.69 11.77 5.61
CA LEU A 86 -11.46 10.90 6.49
C LEU A 86 -12.79 10.55 5.82
N GLN A 87 -13.11 9.27 5.71
CA GLN A 87 -14.34 8.80 5.08
C GLN A 87 -15.47 8.65 6.11
N GLY A 88 -16.72 8.72 5.66
CA GLY A 88 -17.87 8.60 6.55
C GLY A 88 -17.96 9.75 7.54
N GLU A 89 -18.30 9.45 8.79
CA GLU A 89 -18.37 10.45 9.86
C GLU A 89 -17.01 10.54 10.57
N ALA A 90 -16.22 11.56 10.23
CA ALA A 90 -14.90 11.80 10.84
C ALA A 90 -13.97 10.56 10.84
N GLY A 91 -14.07 9.71 9.82
CA GLY A 91 -13.29 8.49 9.66
C GLY A 91 -14.07 7.21 9.96
N LEU A 92 -15.19 7.29 10.69
CA LEU A 92 -16.07 6.14 10.93
C LEU A 92 -16.97 5.92 9.70
N SER A 93 -16.68 4.88 8.92
CA SER A 93 -17.42 4.53 7.71
C SER A 93 -18.31 3.32 7.96
N ARG A 94 -19.62 3.54 8.13
CA ARG A 94 -20.61 2.45 8.20
C ARG A 94 -20.67 1.69 6.87
N LYS A 95 -20.62 0.37 6.95
CA LYS A 95 -20.66 -0.58 5.83
C LYS A 95 -21.97 -1.37 5.77
N GLY A 96 -22.78 -1.30 6.83
CA GLY A 96 -24.04 -2.01 6.93
C GLY A 96 -24.99 -1.41 7.98
N PRO A 97 -26.23 -1.95 8.05
CA PRO A 97 -27.25 -1.45 8.95
C PRO A 97 -27.02 -1.88 10.41
N ALA A 98 -26.30 -2.97 10.68
CA ALA A 98 -26.13 -3.48 12.03
C ALA A 98 -25.13 -2.63 12.84
N PRO A 99 -25.32 -2.50 14.17
CA PRO A 99 -24.29 -1.96 15.04
C PRO A 99 -22.99 -2.78 14.90
N GLY A 100 -21.86 -2.10 14.69
CA GLY A 100 -20.57 -2.74 14.46
C GLY A 100 -20.21 -2.98 12.99
N ASP A 101 -21.16 -2.82 12.05
CA ASP A 101 -20.86 -2.84 10.60
C ASP A 101 -20.22 -1.51 10.19
N ALA A 102 -19.01 -1.25 10.66
CA ALA A 102 -18.26 -0.03 10.38
C ALA A 102 -16.76 -0.30 10.33
N SER A 103 -16.03 0.65 9.76
CA SER A 103 -14.56 0.63 9.73
C SER A 103 -14.05 2.04 9.93
N TYR A 104 -12.89 2.18 10.55
CA TYR A 104 -12.13 3.42 10.46
C TYR A 104 -11.44 3.46 9.10
N TYR A 105 -11.79 4.44 8.27
CA TYR A 105 -11.33 4.54 6.89
C TYR A 105 -10.86 5.95 6.59
N TYR A 106 -9.62 6.05 6.10
CA TYR A 106 -9.13 7.28 5.47
C TYR A 106 -8.39 7.00 4.16
N SER A 107 -8.20 8.04 3.35
CA SER A 107 -7.46 7.97 2.10
C SER A 107 -6.35 9.03 2.07
N LEU A 108 -5.15 8.63 1.68
CA LEU A 108 -4.10 9.54 1.26
C LEU A 108 -4.25 9.76 -0.25
N THR A 109 -4.72 10.95 -0.62
CA THR A 109 -4.92 11.32 -2.02
C THR A 109 -3.75 12.16 -2.53
N ARG A 110 -3.56 12.20 -3.85
CA ARG A 110 -2.51 12.98 -4.50
C ARG A 110 -1.13 12.64 -3.92
N LEU A 111 -0.86 11.33 -3.80
CA LEU A 111 0.46 10.82 -3.46
C LEU A 111 1.36 11.10 -4.66
N ALA A 112 2.35 11.96 -4.52
CA ALA A 112 3.40 12.04 -5.52
C ALA A 112 4.16 10.71 -5.48
N THR A 113 4.14 10.00 -6.59
CA THR A 113 4.73 8.66 -6.71
C THR A 113 5.86 8.71 -7.71
N HIS A 114 7.05 8.35 -7.25
CA HIS A 114 8.23 8.20 -8.12
C HIS A 114 8.98 6.91 -7.85
N GLY A 115 9.69 6.41 -8.84
CA GLY A 115 10.51 5.20 -8.70
C GLY A 115 10.58 4.40 -9.97
N THR A 116 10.59 3.08 -9.85
CA THR A 116 10.76 2.17 -10.98
C THR A 116 9.72 1.05 -10.99
N LEU A 117 9.22 0.75 -12.18
CA LEU A 117 8.57 -0.52 -12.52
C LEU A 117 9.54 -1.32 -13.38
N GLU A 118 9.80 -2.57 -13.02
CA GLU A 118 10.40 -3.55 -13.90
C GLU A 118 9.28 -4.47 -14.41
N LEU A 119 9.20 -4.65 -15.73
CA LEU A 119 8.22 -5.50 -16.38
C LEU A 119 8.91 -6.27 -17.51
N ASN A 120 8.87 -7.60 -17.46
CA ASN A 120 9.49 -8.49 -18.46
C ASN A 120 10.99 -8.19 -18.72
N GLY A 121 11.72 -7.76 -17.68
CA GLY A 121 13.14 -7.41 -17.75
C GLY A 121 13.43 -6.00 -18.29
N GLU A 122 12.40 -5.24 -18.69
CA GLU A 122 12.51 -3.83 -19.03
C GLU A 122 12.20 -2.95 -17.82
N ARG A 123 12.91 -1.82 -17.69
CA ARG A 123 12.77 -0.90 -16.56
C ARG A 123 12.18 0.44 -17.00
N PHE A 124 11.07 0.81 -16.37
CA PHE A 124 10.33 2.03 -16.61
C PHE A 124 10.45 2.98 -15.42
N ALA A 125 10.72 4.26 -15.69
CA ALA A 125 10.62 5.30 -14.68
C ALA A 125 9.14 5.61 -14.41
N VAL A 126 8.77 5.64 -13.13
CA VAL A 126 7.42 6.02 -12.69
C VAL A 126 7.50 7.44 -12.14
N MET A 127 6.64 8.32 -12.63
CA MET A 127 6.43 9.68 -12.10
C MET A 127 4.96 10.07 -12.34
N LEU A 128 4.14 9.96 -11.29
CA LEU A 128 2.70 10.20 -11.37
C LEU A 128 2.10 10.59 -10.02
N PHE A 129 0.79 10.84 -9.98
CA PHE A 129 0.04 10.91 -8.74
C PHE A 129 -0.78 9.64 -8.51
N GLY A 130 -0.62 9.03 -7.33
CA GLY A 130 -1.41 7.90 -6.87
C GLY A 130 -2.35 8.23 -5.71
N ALA A 131 -3.01 7.20 -5.20
CA ALA A 131 -3.80 7.24 -3.98
C ALA A 131 -3.57 5.97 -3.15
N LEU A 132 -3.64 6.08 -1.83
CA LEU A 132 -3.58 4.96 -0.90
C LEU A 132 -4.81 5.01 0.02
N GLY A 133 -5.62 3.97 0.02
CA GLY A 133 -6.70 3.78 0.98
C GLY A 133 -6.21 2.98 2.17
N VAL A 134 -6.56 3.42 3.38
CA VAL A 134 -6.31 2.69 4.63
C VAL A 134 -7.66 2.45 5.30
N MET A 135 -7.96 1.18 5.56
CA MET A 135 -9.18 0.75 6.21
C MET A 135 -8.82 -0.20 7.35
N VAL A 136 -9.29 0.11 8.55
CA VAL A 136 -9.18 -0.73 9.75
C VAL A 136 -10.59 -1.14 10.13
N VAL A 137 -10.85 -2.44 10.10
CA VAL A 137 -12.12 -3.07 10.49
C VAL A 137 -12.08 -3.39 11.97
#